data_AF-A0AAD7B3R0-F1
#
_entry.id   AF-A0AAD7B3R0-F1
#
_cell.length_a   1.000
_cell.length_b   1.000
_cell.length_c   1.000
_cell.angle_alpha   90.00
_cell.angle_beta   90.00
_cell.angle_gamma   90.00
#
_symmetry.space_group_name_H-M   'P 1'
#
loop_
_entity.id
_entity.type
_entity.pdbx_description
1 polymer ?
#
loop_
_entity_poly.entity_id
_entity_poly.type
_entity_poly.pdbx_seq_one_letter_code
_entity_poly.pdbx_strand_id
1 'polypeptide(L)'
;GLKPGPEHHYLRCQSRRLPVSGTGHESHLQRSSVLHTPPKSCKFQRAPNAVEEGFFRDAVLKTGARLAQIEEQIQALKAERAQLRDRQRQNHSILSALRRLPPEILAEIFVGTLRPTDELEGDVSDMKTSPWVLTQVSSRWRNVSVSTPSLWCNISAIYGGSPGEFPEPRLEMVRTQVERTKWNLKIQFYPSESHDPARQVELFQFLASHSARWEQLDIHVAAALIPHLAQLRGSLPALRRLWIQYDAPDSEMEENPLDCFELASSLFDIGIENRSRFIPIRV
;
A
#
# COMPACT_ATOMS: atom_id res chain seq x y z
N GLY A 1 -57.85 -1.06 -9.47
CA GLY A 1 -57.82 -0.09 -8.36
C GLY A 1 -56.39 0.09 -7.91
N LEU A 2 -55.75 1.17 -8.35
CA LEU A 2 -54.37 1.52 -8.01
C LEU A 2 -54.39 2.34 -6.71
N LYS A 3 -53.56 1.97 -5.72
CA LYS A 3 -53.25 2.83 -4.57
C LYS A 3 -51.76 3.22 -4.61
N PRO A 4 -51.42 4.51 -4.41
CA PRO A 4 -50.04 5.03 -4.46
C PRO A 4 -49.33 4.98 -3.10
N GLY A 5 -48.01 5.14 -3.14
CA GLY A 5 -47.05 4.98 -2.03
C GLY A 5 -47.00 6.12 -1.00
N PRO A 6 -46.08 6.03 -0.02
CA PRO A 6 -46.03 6.93 1.13
C PRO A 6 -45.19 8.19 0.86
N GLU A 7 -45.79 9.37 1.09
CA GLU A 7 -45.11 10.67 1.05
C GLU A 7 -44.58 11.09 2.43
N HIS A 8 -43.34 11.58 2.43
CA HIS A 8 -42.63 12.14 3.57
C HIS A 8 -43.03 13.61 3.80
N HIS A 9 -43.53 13.95 4.99
CA HIS A 9 -43.79 15.33 5.38
C HIS A 9 -42.52 16.03 5.90
N TYR A 10 -42.04 17.02 5.13
CA TYR A 10 -41.05 18.01 5.54
C TYR A 10 -41.73 19.20 6.24
N LEU A 11 -41.24 19.62 7.42
CA LEU A 11 -41.55 20.93 8.01
C LEU A 11 -40.40 21.91 7.71
N ARG A 12 -40.68 22.89 6.85
CA ARG A 12 -39.77 23.95 6.40
C ARG A 12 -40.19 25.26 7.05
N CYS A 13 -39.44 25.75 8.05
CA CYS A 13 -39.61 27.10 8.59
C CYS A 13 -39.15 28.13 7.55
N GLN A 14 -40.06 28.98 7.07
CA GLN A 14 -39.75 30.10 6.20
C GLN A 14 -39.41 31.35 7.04
N SER A 15 -38.19 31.85 6.83
CA SER A 15 -37.74 33.19 7.18
C SER A 15 -38.50 34.24 6.33
N ARG A 16 -39.12 35.24 6.97
CA ARG A 16 -39.53 36.49 6.28
C ARG A 16 -38.56 37.60 6.63
N ARG A 17 -37.92 38.15 5.59
CA ARG A 17 -37.15 39.40 5.61
C ARG A 17 -38.12 40.58 5.59
N LEU A 18 -37.79 41.64 6.33
CA LEU A 18 -38.37 42.98 6.18
C LEU A 18 -37.55 43.77 5.13
N PRO A 19 -38.19 44.58 4.26
CA PRO A 19 -37.49 45.58 3.47
C PRO A 19 -37.50 46.96 4.15
N VAL A 20 -36.42 47.70 3.89
CA VAL A 20 -36.14 49.08 4.27
C VAL A 20 -36.69 50.02 3.20
N SER A 21 -37.33 51.13 3.60
CA SER A 21 -37.38 52.36 2.80
C SER A 21 -37.75 53.55 3.67
N GLY A 22 -36.89 54.56 3.71
CA GLY A 22 -37.21 55.90 4.22
C GLY A 22 -37.80 56.79 3.12
N THR A 23 -38.48 57.87 3.51
CA THR A 23 -38.25 59.29 3.15
C THR A 23 -39.40 60.14 3.70
N GLY A 24 -39.13 61.42 3.94
CA GLY A 24 -39.94 62.33 4.77
C GLY A 24 -41.33 62.70 4.26
N HIS A 25 -42.16 63.21 5.17
CA HIS A 25 -42.69 64.59 5.07
C HIS A 25 -43.36 65.00 6.39
N GLU A 26 -43.06 66.22 6.84
CA GLU A 26 -43.76 66.94 7.90
C GLU A 26 -45.19 67.31 7.46
N SER A 27 -46.16 67.16 8.35
CA SER A 27 -47.36 68.01 8.36
C SER A 27 -48.04 67.99 9.74
N HIS A 28 -47.91 69.13 10.42
CA HIS A 28 -48.88 69.85 11.25
C HIS A 28 -50.14 69.14 11.79
N LEU A 29 -50.37 69.44 13.08
CA LEU A 29 -51.63 69.83 13.75
C LEU A 29 -52.20 68.92 14.85
N GLN A 30 -52.63 69.66 15.89
CA GLN A 30 -53.56 69.33 16.96
C GLN A 30 -53.07 68.44 18.11
N ARG A 31 -52.53 69.12 19.13
CA ARG A 31 -52.69 68.72 20.53
C ARG A 31 -54.18 68.52 20.83
N SER A 32 -54.61 67.26 20.83
CA SER A 32 -55.82 66.85 21.53
C SER A 32 -55.39 66.21 22.85
N SER A 33 -55.77 66.87 23.94
CA SER A 33 -55.63 66.38 25.31
C SER A 33 -56.56 65.20 25.51
N VAL A 34 -56.10 63.98 25.20
CA VAL A 34 -56.73 62.76 25.67
C VAL A 34 -55.81 62.15 26.71
N LEU A 35 -56.22 62.27 27.97
CA LEU A 35 -55.75 61.43 29.07
C LEU A 35 -56.09 59.97 28.72
N HIS A 36 -55.22 59.30 27.98
CA HIS A 36 -55.22 57.84 27.94
C HIS A 36 -54.55 57.36 29.23
N THR A 37 -55.39 56.92 30.15
CA THR A 37 -54.99 56.00 31.21
C THR A 37 -54.27 54.81 30.57
N PRO A 38 -53.05 54.45 31.02
CA PRO A 38 -52.35 53.31 30.45
C PRO A 38 -53.17 52.02 30.69
N PRO A 39 -53.14 51.04 29.77
CA PRO A 39 -53.86 49.79 29.95
C PRO A 39 -53.38 49.10 31.22
N LYS A 40 -54.33 48.71 32.10
CA LYS A 40 -54.08 48.01 33.38
C LYS A 40 -53.61 46.55 33.23
N SER A 41 -52.88 46.21 32.17
CA SER A 41 -52.36 44.85 31.94
C SER A 41 -50.87 44.80 31.58
N CYS A 42 -50.13 45.90 31.75
CA CYS A 42 -48.67 45.81 31.83
C CYS A 42 -48.30 45.09 33.12
N LYS A 43 -48.18 43.76 33.07
CA LYS A 43 -47.34 43.04 34.03
C LYS A 43 -45.94 43.62 33.86
N PHE A 44 -45.55 44.55 34.73
CA PHE A 44 -44.17 45.01 34.83
C PHE A 44 -43.34 43.75 35.06
N GLN A 45 -42.65 43.28 34.03
CA GLN A 45 -41.68 42.20 34.21
C GLN A 45 -40.68 42.74 35.23
N ARG A 46 -40.52 42.00 36.33
CA ARG A 46 -39.61 42.35 37.40
C ARG A 46 -38.25 42.67 36.76
N ALA A 47 -37.69 43.84 37.06
CA ALA A 47 -36.33 44.14 36.66
C ALA A 47 -35.42 43.02 37.18
N PRO A 48 -34.60 42.38 36.33
CA PRO A 48 -33.79 41.25 36.75
C PRO A 48 -32.94 41.66 37.93
N ASN A 49 -32.91 40.81 38.96
CA ASN A 49 -32.07 41.10 40.12
C ASN A 49 -30.58 40.96 39.71
N ALA A 50 -29.67 41.60 40.45
CA ALA A 50 -28.24 41.60 40.11
C ALA A 50 -27.62 40.19 39.98
N VAL A 51 -28.24 39.18 40.61
CA VAL A 51 -27.85 37.77 40.53
C VAL A 51 -28.29 37.15 39.19
N GLU A 52 -29.51 37.43 38.74
CA GLU A 52 -30.04 37.01 37.44
C GLU A 52 -29.25 37.64 36.29
N GLU A 53 -28.94 38.94 36.35
CA GLU A 53 -28.08 39.60 35.35
C GLU A 53 -26.67 39.00 35.31
N GLY A 54 -26.09 38.66 36.47
CA GLY A 54 -24.81 37.97 36.57
C GLY A 54 -24.82 36.58 35.94
N PHE A 55 -25.90 35.82 36.16
CA PHE A 55 -26.09 34.49 35.56
C PHE A 55 -26.22 34.56 34.02
N PHE A 56 -27.03 35.47 33.49
CA PHE A 56 -27.15 35.65 32.04
C PHE A 56 -25.82 36.11 31.42
N ARG A 57 -25.08 36.99 32.10
CA ARG A 57 -23.74 37.41 31.65
C ARG A 57 -22.77 36.22 31.58
N ASP A 58 -22.72 35.38 32.63
CA ASP A 58 -21.88 34.17 32.64
C ASP A 58 -22.30 33.16 31.56
N ALA A 59 -23.61 32.97 31.36
CA ALA A 59 -24.14 32.11 30.29
C ALA A 59 -23.77 32.62 28.89
N VAL A 60 -23.83 33.93 28.65
CA VAL A 60 -23.42 34.56 27.39
C VAL A 60 -21.91 34.42 27.17
N LEU A 61 -21.09 34.64 28.20
CA LEU A 61 -19.64 34.45 28.13
C LEU A 61 -19.27 32.99 27.81
N LYS A 62 -19.88 32.03 28.51
CA LYS A 62 -19.67 30.59 28.27
C LYS A 62 -20.11 30.18 26.85
N THR A 63 -21.23 30.70 26.37
CA THR A 63 -21.71 30.41 25.01
C THR A 63 -20.81 31.05 23.95
N GLY A 64 -20.32 32.27 24.18
CA GLY A 64 -19.35 32.94 23.30
C GLY A 64 -18.02 32.18 23.22
N ALA A 65 -17.51 31.68 24.34
CA ALA A 65 -16.31 30.84 24.36
C ALA A 65 -16.51 29.53 23.57
N ARG A 66 -17.67 28.88 23.70
CA ARG A 66 -18.01 27.68 22.91
C ARG A 66 -18.15 27.99 21.42
N LEU A 67 -18.71 29.15 21.06
CA LEU A 67 -18.78 29.60 19.67
C LEU A 67 -17.37 29.79 19.09
N ALA A 68 -16.49 30.50 19.79
CA ALA A 68 -15.11 30.71 19.35
C ALA A 68 -14.36 29.38 19.17
N GLN A 69 -14.54 28.44 20.10
CA GLN A 69 -13.95 27.10 20.01
C GLN A 69 -14.47 26.32 18.80
N ILE A 70 -15.78 26.35 18.54
CA ILE A 70 -16.37 25.70 17.36
C ILE A 70 -15.91 26.36 16.07
N GLU A 71 -15.79 27.70 16.05
CA GLU A 71 -15.26 28.44 14.89
C GLU A 71 -13.82 28.05 14.59
N GLU A 72 -12.97 27.95 15.60
CA GLU A 72 -11.59 27.46 15.46
C GLU A 72 -11.56 26.03 14.89
N GLN A 73 -12.40 25.12 15.42
CA GLN A 73 -12.53 23.76 14.89
C GLN A 73 -13.01 23.75 13.44
N ILE A 74 -13.94 24.64 13.06
CA ILE A 74 -14.40 24.77 11.67
C ILE A 74 -13.26 25.25 10.78
N GLN A 75 -12.42 26.19 11.23
CA GLN A 75 -11.28 26.65 10.44
C GLN A 75 -10.22 25.56 10.28
N ALA A 76 -9.91 24.82 11.36
CA ALA A 76 -9.00 23.68 11.31
C ALA A 76 -9.47 22.61 10.31
N LEU A 77 -10.74 22.20 10.39
CA LEU A 77 -11.34 21.23 9.47
C LEU A 77 -11.41 21.75 8.02
N LYS A 78 -11.61 23.06 7.81
CA LYS A 78 -11.57 23.66 6.47
C LYS A 78 -10.15 23.63 5.89
N ALA A 79 -9.13 23.90 6.69
CA ALA A 79 -7.74 23.82 6.28
C ALA A 79 -7.34 22.38 5.92
N GLU A 80 -7.70 21.41 6.77
CA GLU A 80 -7.49 19.99 6.49
C GLU A 80 -8.20 19.55 5.21
N ARG A 81 -9.46 19.95 5.01
CA ARG A 81 -10.21 19.67 3.78
C ARG A 81 -9.55 20.26 2.54
N ALA A 82 -8.99 21.47 2.64
CA ALA A 82 -8.26 22.10 1.54
C ALA A 82 -7.01 21.29 1.18
N GLN A 83 -6.21 20.91 2.18
CA GLN A 83 -5.01 20.08 1.99
C GLN A 83 -5.34 18.72 1.35
N LEU A 84 -6.39 18.04 1.82
CA LEU A 84 -6.81 16.75 1.24
C LEU A 84 -7.29 16.90 -0.21
N ARG A 85 -8.00 17.98 -0.53
CA ARG A 85 -8.41 18.27 -1.91
C ARG A 85 -7.22 18.54 -2.82
N ASP A 86 -6.19 19.21 -2.33
CA ASP A 86 -4.97 19.46 -3.10
C ASP A 86 -4.23 18.16 -3.40
N ARG A 87 -4.08 17.28 -2.41
CA ARG A 87 -3.53 15.92 -2.61
C ARG A 87 -4.35 15.11 -3.59
N GLN A 88 -5.68 15.18 -3.50
CA GLN A 88 -6.58 14.49 -4.44
C GLN A 88 -6.40 15.00 -5.88
N ARG A 89 -6.27 16.32 -6.07
CA ARG A 89 -6.02 16.92 -7.39
C ARG A 89 -4.68 16.48 -7.97
N GLN A 90 -3.62 16.51 -7.16
CA GLN A 90 -2.28 16.05 -7.56
C GLN A 90 -2.30 14.58 -7.97
N ASN A 91 -2.88 13.71 -7.13
CA ASN A 91 -3.01 12.28 -7.42
C ASN A 91 -3.82 12.04 -8.69
N HIS A 92 -4.92 12.77 -8.88
CA HIS A 92 -5.73 12.65 -10.09
C HIS A 92 -4.94 13.04 -11.35
N SER A 93 -4.16 14.12 -11.29
CA SER A 93 -3.29 14.57 -12.39
C SER A 93 -2.26 13.50 -12.76
N ILE A 94 -1.54 12.96 -11.77
CA ILE A 94 -0.53 11.90 -11.98
C ILE A 94 -1.16 10.64 -12.58
N LEU A 95 -2.27 10.18 -11.99
CA LEU A 95 -2.97 8.99 -12.49
C LEU A 95 -3.53 9.21 -13.90
N SER A 96 -3.99 10.42 -14.23
CA SER A 96 -4.42 10.78 -15.58
C SER A 96 -3.27 10.65 -16.58
N ALA A 97 -2.08 11.18 -16.24
CA ALA A 97 -0.89 11.04 -17.07
C ALA A 97 -0.49 9.57 -17.28
N LEU A 98 -0.44 8.77 -16.21
CA LEU A 98 -0.13 7.33 -16.28
C LEU A 98 -1.14 6.54 -17.14
N ARG A 99 -2.43 6.90 -17.08
CA ARG A 99 -3.47 6.30 -17.95
C ARG A 99 -3.36 6.72 -19.41
N ARG A 100 -2.53 7.70 -19.77
CA ARG A 100 -2.34 8.09 -21.17
C ARG A 100 -1.06 7.53 -21.78
N LEU A 101 -0.18 6.95 -20.98
CA LEU A 101 1.04 6.31 -21.47
C LEU A 101 0.70 5.16 -22.44
N PRO A 102 1.54 4.88 -23.44
CA PRO A 102 1.48 3.62 -24.17
C PRO A 102 1.80 2.42 -23.25
N PRO A 103 1.32 1.21 -23.56
CA PRO A 103 1.63 0.01 -22.78
C PRO A 103 3.14 -0.30 -22.74
N GLU A 104 3.90 0.03 -23.78
CA GLU A 104 5.34 -0.21 -23.86
C GLU A 104 6.10 0.65 -22.84
N ILE A 105 5.76 1.94 -22.75
CA ILE A 105 6.37 2.85 -21.76
C ILE A 105 5.98 2.43 -20.34
N LEU A 106 4.75 1.96 -20.15
CA LEU A 106 4.31 1.45 -18.85
C LEU A 106 5.07 0.17 -18.47
N ALA A 107 5.35 -0.71 -19.43
CA ALA A 107 6.17 -1.91 -19.22
C ALA A 107 7.61 -1.54 -18.82
N GLU A 108 8.23 -0.58 -19.50
CA GLU A 108 9.57 -0.07 -19.15
C GLU A 108 9.62 0.50 -17.72
N ILE A 109 8.61 1.30 -17.34
CA ILE A 109 8.50 1.81 -15.97
C ILE A 109 8.42 0.64 -14.99
N PHE A 110 7.58 -0.37 -15.26
CA PHE A 110 7.44 -1.53 -14.39
C PHE A 110 8.75 -2.31 -14.25
N VAL A 111 9.49 -2.52 -15.34
CA VAL A 111 10.78 -3.21 -15.30
C VAL A 111 11.78 -2.40 -14.47
N GLY A 112 11.76 -1.07 -14.58
CA GLY A 112 12.54 -0.18 -13.72
C GLY A 112 12.16 -0.19 -12.24
N THR A 113 11.02 -0.78 -11.86
CA THR A 113 10.66 -0.99 -10.44
C THR A 113 11.18 -2.31 -9.87
N LEU A 114 11.76 -3.18 -10.70
CA LEU A 114 12.41 -4.40 -10.21
C LEU A 114 13.65 -3.99 -9.41
N ARG A 115 13.81 -4.58 -8.22
CA ARG A 115 15.04 -4.41 -7.45
C ARG A 115 16.21 -5.12 -8.17
N PRO A 116 17.45 -4.61 -8.05
CA PRO A 116 18.63 -5.33 -8.53
C PRO A 116 18.67 -6.74 -7.94
N THR A 117 19.07 -7.73 -8.74
CA THR A 117 19.13 -9.15 -8.32
C THR A 117 20.08 -9.38 -7.14
N ASP A 118 20.99 -8.44 -6.91
CA ASP A 118 22.06 -8.55 -5.92
C ASP A 118 21.67 -7.94 -4.55
N GLU A 119 20.50 -7.30 -4.43
CA GLU A 119 19.99 -6.60 -3.22
C GLU A 119 18.57 -7.06 -2.81
N LEU A 120 18.20 -8.30 -3.10
CA LEU A 120 16.81 -8.74 -3.01
C LEU A 120 16.35 -9.02 -1.56
N GLU A 121 15.65 -8.05 -0.98
CA GLU A 121 14.65 -8.29 0.06
C GLU A 121 13.29 -8.56 -0.59
N GLY A 122 12.77 -9.79 -0.46
CA GLY A 122 11.44 -10.16 -0.94
C GLY A 122 11.33 -11.61 -1.41
N ASP A 123 10.26 -12.28 -0.99
CA ASP A 123 9.92 -13.65 -1.42
C ASP A 123 9.01 -13.63 -2.66
N VAL A 124 9.12 -14.65 -3.52
CA VAL A 124 8.26 -14.89 -4.69
C VAL A 124 6.77 -14.89 -4.35
N SER A 125 6.43 -15.17 -3.10
CA SER A 125 5.05 -15.24 -2.62
C SER A 125 4.56 -13.95 -1.99
N ASP A 126 5.39 -12.91 -1.91
CA ASP A 126 4.97 -11.63 -1.39
C ASP A 126 4.15 -10.86 -2.43
N MET A 127 2.83 -10.94 -2.29
CA MET A 127 1.86 -10.22 -3.10
C MET A 127 2.00 -8.69 -3.03
N LYS A 128 2.75 -8.15 -2.06
CA LYS A 128 3.02 -6.72 -1.93
C LYS A 128 4.23 -6.27 -2.74
N THR A 129 5.01 -7.20 -3.29
CA THR A 129 6.20 -6.90 -4.09
C THR A 129 5.95 -7.07 -5.58
N SER A 130 6.84 -6.49 -6.39
CA SER A 130 6.85 -6.67 -7.84
C SER A 130 7.26 -8.12 -8.16
N PRO A 131 6.63 -8.80 -9.13
CA PRO A 131 5.65 -8.27 -10.10
C PRO A 131 4.19 -8.31 -9.64
N TRP A 132 3.87 -8.98 -8.52
CA TRP A 132 2.50 -9.24 -8.10
C TRP A 132 1.68 -7.99 -7.78
N VAL A 133 2.29 -7.01 -7.12
CA VAL A 133 1.63 -5.74 -6.76
C VAL A 133 1.12 -5.00 -8.00
N LEU A 134 1.87 -5.06 -9.11
CA LEU A 134 1.50 -4.41 -10.36
C LEU A 134 0.23 -5.01 -10.98
N THR A 135 0.01 -6.32 -10.77
CA THR A 135 -1.18 -7.02 -11.25
C THR A 135 -2.46 -6.69 -10.46
N GLN A 136 -2.34 -6.00 -9.32
CA GLN A 136 -3.46 -5.71 -8.43
C GLN A 136 -4.00 -4.28 -8.58
N VAL A 137 -3.27 -3.39 -9.25
CA VAL A 137 -3.63 -1.96 -9.36
C VAL A 137 -4.85 -1.71 -10.26
N SER A 138 -4.84 -2.26 -11.48
CA SER A 138 -5.93 -2.11 -12.45
C SER A 138 -5.89 -3.22 -13.51
N SER A 139 -7.01 -3.45 -14.20
CA SER A 139 -7.05 -4.41 -15.32
C SER A 139 -6.01 -4.11 -16.40
N ARG A 140 -5.77 -2.82 -16.67
CA ARG A 140 -4.75 -2.41 -17.64
C ARG A 140 -3.34 -2.73 -17.16
N TRP A 141 -3.03 -2.42 -15.90
CA TRP A 141 -1.71 -2.70 -15.33
C TRP A 141 -1.45 -4.21 -15.28
N ARG A 142 -2.48 -4.99 -14.95
CA ARG A 142 -2.43 -6.46 -15.03
C ARG A 142 -2.12 -6.94 -16.44
N ASN A 143 -2.83 -6.45 -17.45
CA ASN A 143 -2.59 -6.85 -18.83
C ASN A 143 -1.16 -6.55 -19.27
N VAL A 144 -0.66 -5.34 -18.99
CA VAL A 144 0.72 -4.95 -19.30
C VAL A 144 1.74 -5.79 -18.52
N SER A 145 1.50 -6.02 -17.23
CA SER A 145 2.41 -6.81 -16.40
C SER A 145 2.51 -8.25 -16.88
N VAL A 146 1.37 -8.88 -17.17
CA VAL A 146 1.31 -10.26 -17.69
C VAL A 146 1.91 -10.37 -19.09
N SER A 147 1.76 -9.34 -19.93
CA SER A 147 2.34 -9.31 -21.28
C SER A 147 3.82 -8.92 -21.32
N THR A 148 4.46 -8.67 -20.17
CA THR A 148 5.86 -8.23 -20.07
C THR A 148 6.69 -9.31 -19.38
N PRO A 149 7.30 -10.26 -20.14
CA PRO A 149 8.00 -11.41 -19.55
C PRO A 149 9.19 -11.07 -18.67
N SER A 150 9.85 -9.93 -18.92
CA SER A 150 11.01 -9.47 -18.14
C SER A 150 10.66 -9.15 -16.68
N LEU A 151 9.39 -8.90 -16.35
CA LEU A 151 8.95 -8.72 -14.97
C LEU A 151 8.96 -10.00 -14.14
N TRP A 152 8.93 -11.14 -14.82
CA TRP A 152 8.73 -12.44 -14.19
C TRP A 152 10.05 -13.23 -14.07
N CYS A 153 11.17 -12.72 -14.57
CA CYS A 153 12.43 -13.49 -14.66
C CYS A 153 13.13 -13.74 -13.33
N ASN A 154 12.87 -12.92 -12.30
CA ASN A 154 13.52 -13.01 -10.98
C ASN A 154 12.67 -13.83 -10.01
N ILE A 155 13.05 -15.07 -9.73
CA ILE A 155 12.36 -15.95 -8.79
C ILE A 155 13.17 -16.03 -7.50
N SER A 156 12.56 -15.66 -6.38
CA SER A 156 13.18 -15.70 -5.06
C SER A 156 12.39 -16.63 -4.14
N ALA A 157 12.95 -17.78 -3.77
CA ALA A 157 12.32 -18.71 -2.82
C ALA A 157 13.16 -18.74 -1.54
N ILE A 158 12.75 -17.95 -0.55
CA ILE A 158 13.48 -17.76 0.70
C ILE A 158 12.64 -18.31 1.86
N TYR A 159 13.14 -19.38 2.48
CA TYR A 159 12.52 -20.00 3.66
C TYR A 159 13.13 -19.47 4.99
N GLY A 160 14.00 -18.48 4.92
CA GLY A 160 14.66 -17.85 6.07
C GLY A 160 14.14 -16.45 6.39
N GLY A 161 14.30 -16.01 7.64
CA GLY A 161 13.88 -14.69 8.12
C GLY A 161 13.29 -14.75 9.53
N SER A 162 13.08 -13.58 10.14
CA SER A 162 12.29 -13.48 11.37
C SER A 162 10.83 -13.91 11.11
N PRO A 163 10.13 -14.55 12.07
CA PRO A 163 8.75 -14.95 11.89
C PRO A 163 7.87 -13.77 11.43
N GLY A 164 7.28 -13.89 10.24
CA GLY A 164 6.42 -12.87 9.64
C GLY A 164 7.11 -11.86 8.71
N GLU A 165 8.41 -12.00 8.47
CA GLU A 165 9.16 -11.12 7.56
C GLU A 165 8.76 -11.36 6.10
N PHE A 166 8.61 -12.63 5.71
CA PHE A 166 8.17 -13.02 4.37
C PHE A 166 7.14 -14.16 4.42
N PRO A 167 6.13 -14.18 3.52
CA PRO A 167 5.29 -15.35 3.34
C PRO A 167 6.10 -16.51 2.77
N GLU A 168 5.78 -17.75 3.20
CA GLU A 168 6.43 -18.94 2.65
C GLU A 168 6.30 -19.04 1.11
N PRO A 169 7.36 -19.44 0.40
CA PRO A 169 7.33 -19.75 -1.02
C PRO A 169 6.22 -20.74 -1.39
N ARG A 170 5.33 -20.36 -2.30
CA ARG A 170 4.25 -21.20 -2.83
C ARG A 170 4.57 -21.68 -4.23
N LEU A 171 4.53 -22.99 -4.42
CA LEU A 171 4.79 -23.63 -5.72
C LEU A 171 3.90 -23.09 -6.85
N GLU A 172 2.62 -22.81 -6.59
CA GLU A 172 1.69 -22.26 -7.58
C GLU A 172 2.10 -20.87 -8.09
N MET A 173 2.66 -20.04 -7.20
CA MET A 173 3.14 -18.70 -7.55
C MET A 173 4.41 -18.78 -8.38
N VAL A 174 5.35 -19.64 -7.98
CA VAL A 174 6.56 -19.94 -8.75
C VAL A 174 6.21 -20.48 -10.14
N ARG A 175 5.27 -21.43 -10.21
CA ARG A 175 4.77 -21.97 -11.49
C ARG A 175 4.22 -20.87 -12.38
N THR A 176 3.34 -20.04 -11.86
CA THR A 176 2.76 -18.92 -12.60
C THR A 176 3.84 -17.98 -13.13
N GLN A 177 4.88 -17.73 -12.34
CA GLN A 177 5.99 -16.87 -12.72
C GLN A 177 6.85 -17.51 -13.83
N VAL A 178 7.22 -18.79 -13.68
CA VAL A 178 7.95 -19.55 -14.71
C VAL A 178 7.18 -19.59 -16.03
N GLU A 179 5.86 -19.79 -15.99
CA GLU A 179 5.00 -19.81 -17.18
C GLU A 179 4.94 -18.45 -17.90
N ARG A 180 5.05 -17.34 -17.17
CA ARG A 180 5.02 -15.98 -17.72
C ARG A 180 6.37 -15.53 -18.27
N THR A 181 7.46 -16.16 -17.85
CA THR A 181 8.79 -15.93 -18.40
C THR A 181 8.97 -16.64 -19.73
N LYS A 182 9.62 -15.98 -20.69
CA LYS A 182 9.91 -16.60 -22.00
C LYS A 182 11.37 -17.07 -22.14
N TRP A 183 12.32 -16.35 -21.54
CA TRP A 183 13.74 -16.51 -21.86
C TRP A 183 14.48 -17.03 -20.63
N ASN A 184 15.12 -16.15 -19.89
CA ASN A 184 16.03 -16.54 -18.82
C ASN A 184 15.40 -16.41 -17.43
N LEU A 185 15.89 -17.23 -16.51
CA LEU A 185 15.53 -17.22 -15.11
C LEU A 185 16.73 -16.81 -14.27
N LYS A 186 16.48 -15.91 -13.32
CA LYS A 186 17.40 -15.55 -12.25
C LYS A 186 16.79 -16.06 -10.97
N ILE A 187 17.46 -17.00 -10.31
CA ILE A 187 16.89 -17.76 -9.20
C ILE A 187 17.71 -17.49 -7.94
N GLN A 188 16.99 -17.19 -6.87
CA GLN A 188 17.47 -17.25 -5.50
C GLN A 188 16.73 -18.36 -4.78
N PHE A 189 17.48 -19.27 -4.16
CA PHE A 189 16.90 -20.38 -3.42
C PHE A 189 17.61 -20.57 -2.08
N TYR A 190 16.91 -20.22 -1.01
CA TYR A 190 17.46 -20.22 0.34
C TYR A 190 16.60 -21.11 1.25
N PRO A 191 16.93 -22.41 1.37
CA PRO A 191 16.23 -23.31 2.26
C PRO A 191 16.44 -22.93 3.73
N SER A 192 15.56 -23.45 4.58
CA SER A 192 15.64 -23.31 6.04
C SER A 192 15.27 -24.60 6.74
N GLU A 193 16.03 -24.95 7.77
CA GLU A 193 15.79 -26.10 8.64
C GLU A 193 14.49 -25.96 9.46
N SER A 194 14.00 -24.72 9.64
CA SER A 194 12.76 -24.47 10.37
C SER A 194 11.48 -24.76 9.57
N HIS A 195 11.62 -25.09 8.29
CA HIS A 195 10.50 -25.34 7.38
C HIS A 195 10.51 -26.78 6.86
N ASP A 196 9.37 -27.24 6.35
CA ASP A 196 9.22 -28.60 5.82
C ASP A 196 10.21 -28.86 4.66
N PRO A 197 11.15 -29.81 4.81
CA PRO A 197 12.13 -30.11 3.77
C PRO A 197 11.49 -30.68 2.50
N ALA A 198 10.35 -31.39 2.61
CA ALA A 198 9.69 -31.99 1.45
C ALA A 198 9.17 -30.92 0.48
N ARG A 199 8.57 -29.83 1.00
CA ARG A 199 8.09 -28.69 0.20
C ARG A 199 9.22 -27.94 -0.48
N GLN A 200 10.33 -27.76 0.22
CA GLN A 200 11.52 -27.09 -0.30
C GLN A 200 12.12 -27.90 -1.47
N VAL A 201 12.25 -29.22 -1.27
CA VAL A 201 12.69 -30.15 -2.31
C VAL A 201 11.74 -30.15 -3.51
N GLU A 202 10.43 -30.20 -3.29
CA GLU A 202 9.42 -30.15 -4.36
C GLU A 202 9.56 -28.87 -5.20
N LEU A 203 9.68 -27.71 -4.54
CA LEU A 203 9.83 -26.43 -5.22
C LEU A 203 11.14 -26.37 -6.00
N PHE A 204 12.24 -26.83 -5.40
CA PHE A 204 13.54 -26.88 -6.06
C PHE A 204 13.52 -27.80 -7.29
N GLN A 205 12.94 -28.99 -7.19
CA GLN A 205 12.80 -29.92 -8.31
C GLN A 205 11.98 -29.31 -9.46
N PHE A 206 10.91 -28.58 -9.15
CA PHE A 206 10.15 -27.85 -10.16
C PHE A 206 11.02 -26.80 -10.87
N LEU A 207 11.80 -26.02 -10.14
CA LEU A 207 12.73 -25.06 -10.74
C LEU A 207 13.80 -25.78 -11.59
N ALA A 208 14.35 -26.88 -11.07
CA ALA A 208 15.39 -27.68 -11.73
C ALA A 208 14.92 -28.26 -13.07
N SER A 209 13.63 -28.57 -13.21
CA SER A 209 13.04 -28.98 -14.49
C SER A 209 13.12 -27.91 -15.60
N HIS A 210 13.42 -26.65 -15.22
CA HIS A 210 13.63 -25.52 -16.12
C HIS A 210 15.09 -25.01 -16.14
N SER A 211 16.03 -25.83 -15.64
CA SER A 211 17.47 -25.51 -15.51
C SER A 211 18.15 -25.04 -16.79
N ALA A 212 17.67 -25.49 -17.95
CA ALA A 212 18.16 -25.05 -19.25
C ALA A 212 18.09 -23.53 -19.47
N ARG A 213 17.20 -22.84 -18.73
CA ARG A 213 16.92 -21.40 -18.83
C ARG A 213 17.55 -20.59 -17.71
N TRP A 214 18.27 -21.21 -16.79
CA TRP A 214 18.87 -20.50 -15.67
C TRP A 214 20.05 -19.66 -16.17
N GLU A 215 19.97 -18.35 -15.99
CA GLU A 215 21.05 -17.41 -16.30
C GLU A 215 21.85 -17.05 -15.05
N GLN A 216 21.16 -16.95 -13.91
CA GLN A 216 21.77 -16.70 -12.61
C GLN A 216 21.17 -17.64 -11.58
N LEU A 217 22.02 -18.23 -10.76
CA LEU A 217 21.64 -19.02 -9.60
C LEU A 217 22.39 -18.50 -8.38
N ASP A 218 21.65 -18.19 -7.34
CA ASP A 218 22.17 -17.91 -6.01
C ASP A 218 21.46 -18.85 -5.03
N ILE A 219 22.23 -19.71 -4.37
CA ILE A 219 21.68 -20.84 -3.63
C ILE A 219 22.42 -21.07 -2.33
N HIS A 220 21.65 -21.30 -1.26
CA HIS A 220 22.17 -21.92 -0.04
C HIS A 220 22.02 -23.45 -0.13
N VAL A 221 23.15 -24.16 -0.08
CA VAL A 221 23.25 -25.61 -0.29
C VAL A 221 23.02 -26.33 1.04
N ALA A 222 21.75 -26.70 1.27
CA ALA A 222 21.38 -27.63 2.33
C ALA A 222 21.61 -29.09 1.91
N ALA A 223 21.92 -29.98 2.86
CA ALA A 223 22.17 -31.40 2.60
C ALA A 223 21.05 -32.09 1.80
N ALA A 224 19.78 -31.72 2.06
CA ALA A 224 18.61 -32.26 1.36
C ALA A 224 18.58 -31.92 -0.14
N LEU A 225 19.27 -30.87 -0.60
CA LEU A 225 19.28 -30.45 -2.00
C LEU A 225 20.41 -31.10 -2.80
N ILE A 226 21.45 -31.63 -2.16
CA ILE A 226 22.64 -32.19 -2.81
C ILE A 226 22.29 -33.23 -3.89
N PRO A 227 21.43 -34.24 -3.61
CA PRO A 227 21.07 -35.25 -4.62
C PRO A 227 20.35 -34.66 -5.84
N HIS A 228 19.68 -33.52 -5.67
CA HIS A 228 18.96 -32.83 -6.75
C HIS A 228 19.88 -31.90 -7.54
N LEU A 229 20.88 -31.29 -6.88
CA LEU A 229 21.92 -30.53 -7.55
C LEU A 229 22.76 -31.42 -8.47
N ALA A 230 23.13 -32.62 -8.02
CA ALA A 230 23.87 -33.58 -8.84
C ALA A 230 23.17 -33.89 -10.18
N GLN A 231 21.83 -33.89 -10.22
CA GLN A 231 21.03 -34.15 -11.41
C GLN A 231 21.09 -33.01 -12.45
N LEU A 232 21.54 -31.82 -12.07
CA LEU A 232 21.68 -30.67 -12.97
C LEU A 232 22.89 -30.78 -13.90
N ARG A 233 23.78 -31.76 -13.68
CA ARG A 233 25.02 -31.90 -14.46
C ARG A 233 24.70 -31.97 -15.96
N GLY A 234 25.30 -31.06 -16.73
CA GLY A 234 25.08 -30.96 -18.18
C GLY A 234 23.75 -30.31 -18.60
N SER A 235 22.93 -29.82 -17.66
CA SER A 235 21.62 -29.19 -17.93
C SER A 235 21.61 -27.67 -17.69
N LEU A 236 22.78 -27.03 -17.64
CA LEU A 236 22.96 -25.61 -17.31
C LEU A 236 23.64 -24.80 -18.44
N PRO A 237 23.13 -24.84 -19.70
CA PRO A 237 23.77 -24.21 -20.86
C PRO A 237 23.75 -22.67 -20.83
N ALA A 238 22.76 -22.08 -20.15
CA ALA A 238 22.58 -20.63 -20.09
C ALA A 238 23.18 -19.98 -18.83
N LEU A 239 23.69 -20.79 -17.89
CA LEU A 239 24.12 -20.31 -16.58
C LEU A 239 25.37 -19.46 -16.72
N ARG A 240 25.30 -18.22 -16.25
CA ARG A 240 26.33 -17.19 -16.38
C ARG A 240 26.90 -16.75 -15.05
N ARG A 241 26.05 -16.66 -14.03
CA ARG A 241 26.41 -16.26 -12.66
C ARG A 241 25.96 -17.33 -11.67
N LEU A 242 26.86 -17.72 -10.78
CA LEU A 242 26.62 -18.73 -9.75
C LEU A 242 27.14 -18.23 -8.41
N TRP A 243 26.26 -18.13 -7.42
CA TRP A 243 26.64 -17.85 -6.03
C TRP A 243 26.20 -19.01 -5.14
N ILE A 244 27.12 -19.54 -4.34
CA ILE A 244 26.90 -20.72 -3.51
C ILE A 244 27.20 -20.36 -2.07
N GLN A 245 26.23 -20.60 -1.19
CA GLN A 245 26.41 -20.51 0.25
C GLN A 245 26.28 -21.90 0.86
N TYR A 246 27.08 -22.22 1.87
CA TYR A 246 26.99 -23.50 2.58
C TYR A 246 27.46 -23.39 4.03
N ASP A 247 26.95 -24.30 4.86
CA ASP A 247 27.19 -24.33 6.32
C ASP A 247 28.11 -25.50 6.75
N ALA A 248 28.58 -26.34 5.82
CA ALA A 248 29.41 -27.51 6.14
C ALA A 248 30.89 -27.16 6.44
N PRO A 249 31.54 -27.83 7.41
CA PRO A 249 32.99 -27.71 7.60
C PRO A 249 33.73 -28.31 6.39
N ASP A 250 34.79 -27.63 5.92
CA ASP A 250 35.50 -28.01 4.69
C ASP A 250 36.15 -29.42 4.76
N SER A 251 36.23 -30.02 5.95
CA SER A 251 36.80 -31.35 6.21
C SER A 251 35.87 -32.53 5.91
N GLU A 252 34.58 -32.31 5.66
CA GLU A 252 33.57 -33.38 5.45
C GLU A 252 33.20 -33.63 3.98
N MET A 253 33.82 -32.93 3.03
CA MET A 253 33.57 -33.11 1.59
C MET A 253 34.54 -34.14 0.98
N GLU A 254 34.26 -35.44 1.11
CA GLU A 254 35.03 -36.50 0.43
C GLU A 254 34.70 -36.61 -1.08
N GLU A 255 33.49 -36.26 -1.48
CA GLU A 255 33.07 -36.07 -2.88
C GLU A 255 32.70 -34.59 -3.07
N ASN A 256 32.88 -34.02 -4.26
CA ASN A 256 32.51 -32.63 -4.54
C ASN A 256 31.02 -32.56 -4.97
N PRO A 257 30.05 -32.31 -4.06
CA PRO A 257 28.62 -32.29 -4.38
C PRO A 257 28.22 -31.24 -5.43
N LEU A 258 29.15 -30.38 -5.84
CA LEU A 258 28.94 -29.26 -6.75
C LEU A 258 29.54 -29.50 -8.15
N ASP A 259 29.97 -30.73 -8.47
CA ASP A 259 30.46 -31.12 -9.80
C ASP A 259 29.43 -30.92 -10.93
N CYS A 260 28.14 -30.75 -10.59
CA CYS A 260 27.10 -30.50 -11.58
C CYS A 260 27.30 -29.18 -12.36
N PHE A 261 28.05 -28.22 -11.80
CA PHE A 261 28.34 -26.94 -12.45
C PHE A 261 29.56 -26.98 -13.39
N GLU A 262 30.34 -28.07 -13.39
CA GLU A 262 31.57 -28.20 -14.20
C GLU A 262 31.30 -28.06 -15.71
N LEU A 263 30.13 -28.53 -16.16
CA LEU A 263 29.73 -28.51 -17.57
C LEU A 263 28.95 -27.25 -17.98
N ALA A 264 28.86 -26.24 -17.09
CA ALA A 264 28.21 -24.97 -17.40
C ALA A 264 29.15 -24.09 -18.25
N SER A 265 29.10 -24.29 -19.58
CA SER A 265 30.04 -23.64 -20.52
C SER A 265 29.90 -22.12 -20.63
N SER A 266 28.78 -21.55 -20.21
CA SER A 266 28.51 -20.09 -20.23
C SER A 266 28.88 -19.39 -18.92
N LEU A 267 29.35 -20.12 -17.91
CA LEU A 267 29.59 -19.62 -16.57
C LEU A 267 30.85 -18.74 -16.55
N PHE A 268 30.73 -17.50 -16.08
CA PHE A 268 31.86 -16.56 -16.03
C PHE A 268 32.00 -15.84 -14.68
N ASP A 269 30.97 -15.88 -13.84
CA ASP A 269 30.96 -15.25 -12.51
C ASP A 269 30.58 -16.30 -11.47
N ILE A 270 31.50 -16.57 -10.54
CA ILE A 270 31.36 -17.58 -9.50
C ILE A 270 31.74 -16.95 -8.16
N GLY A 271 30.91 -17.15 -7.16
CA GLY A 271 31.32 -16.97 -5.77
C GLY A 271 30.82 -18.08 -4.87
N ILE A 272 31.63 -18.33 -3.84
CA ILE A 272 31.41 -19.39 -2.88
C ILE A 272 31.65 -18.80 -1.50
N GLU A 273 30.68 -18.96 -0.61
CA GLU A 273 30.69 -18.43 0.74
C GLU A 273 30.39 -19.55 1.75
N ASN A 274 31.33 -19.79 2.68
CA ASN A 274 31.11 -20.68 3.81
C ASN A 274 30.68 -19.84 5.02
N ARG A 275 29.41 -19.93 5.42
CA ARG A 275 28.89 -19.15 6.57
C ARG A 275 29.45 -19.65 7.89
N SER A 276 29.81 -20.93 7.99
CA SER A 276 30.42 -21.52 9.18
C SER A 276 31.85 -21.03 9.46
N ARG A 277 32.53 -20.45 8.47
CA ARG A 277 33.82 -19.75 8.69
C ARG A 277 33.65 -18.40 9.41
N PHE A 278 32.45 -17.83 9.38
CA PHE A 278 32.10 -16.60 10.10
C PHE A 278 31.31 -16.95 11.37
N ILE A 279 31.98 -17.51 12.37
CA ILE A 279 31.43 -17.54 13.73
C ILE A 279 31.33 -16.08 14.18
N PRO A 280 30.14 -15.53 14.47
CA PRO A 280 30.05 -14.20 15.06
C PRO A 280 30.75 -14.27 16.42
N ILE A 281 31.81 -13.48 16.59
CA ILE A 281 32.38 -13.24 17.91
C ILE A 281 31.25 -12.59 18.72
N ARG A 282 30.62 -13.36 19.60
CA ARG A 282 29.74 -12.80 20.64
C ARG A 282 30.60 -11.91 21.52
N VAL A 283 30.42 -10.60 21.39
CA VAL A 283 30.92 -9.61 22.34
C VAL A 283 30.09 -9.67 23.62
#